data_AF-A0A1T4X2Z5-F1
#
_entry.id   AF-A0A1T4X2Z5-F1
#
_cell.length_a   1.000
_cell.length_b   1.000
_cell.length_c   1.000
_cell.angle_alpha   90.00
_cell.angle_beta   90.00
_cell.angle_gamma   90.00
#
_symmetry.space_group_name_H-M   'P 1'
#
loop_
_entity.id
_entity.type
_entity.pdbx_description
1 polymer ?
#
loop_
_entity_poly.entity_id
_entity_poly.type
_entity_poly.pdbx_seq_one_letter_code
_entity_poly.pdbx_strand_id
1 'polypeptide(L)'
;MSAIQSVPEELAKFENLQIQLSDIKRATSIHTELIALAESLVRRFPHEADAHHLLGIAWYEYPCASSYRSWRCKSSLMKAVQIEPDHQYALQYLAYLAFDQERYDEALKFQQQLKHDYFIERDQEWRALKNAETSLVCKVRICSDELPEQEFSAFCTWYLDAEKRENSIDPNGSYVWPQELRELAEWLFENGTVISDAKLQKILKFLHQISYHNTLRNMELRSYTEALPDLHG
;
A
#
# COMPACT_ATOMS: atom_id res chain seq x y z
N MET A 1 26.93 -7.82 -2.09
CA MET A 1 26.20 -8.01 -0.81
C MET A 1 26.29 -6.69 -0.06
N SER A 2 25.18 -6.14 0.41
CA SER A 2 25.16 -4.89 1.19
C SER A 2 25.93 -5.05 2.50
N ALA A 3 26.69 -4.04 2.92
CA ALA A 3 27.46 -4.10 4.17
C ALA A 3 26.56 -4.24 5.41
N ILE A 4 25.30 -3.78 5.34
CA ILE A 4 24.35 -3.94 6.44
C ILE A 4 23.99 -5.41 6.72
N GLN A 5 24.20 -6.31 5.75
CA GLN A 5 23.97 -7.74 5.93
C GLN A 5 24.97 -8.39 6.90
N SER A 6 26.00 -7.65 7.34
CA SER A 6 26.92 -8.11 8.38
C SER A 6 26.35 -7.98 9.81
N VAL A 7 25.16 -7.41 9.99
CA VAL A 7 24.49 -7.25 11.30
C VAL A 7 23.12 -7.97 11.33
N PRO A 8 23.08 -9.29 11.10
CA PRO A 8 21.83 -10.03 10.93
C PRO A 8 20.95 -10.04 12.19
N GLU A 9 21.53 -9.97 13.39
CA GLU A 9 20.77 -9.93 14.64
C GLU A 9 19.98 -8.62 14.79
N GLU A 10 20.56 -7.48 14.43
CA GLU A 10 19.85 -6.20 14.43
C GLU A 10 18.79 -6.12 13.34
N LEU A 11 19.03 -6.71 12.17
CA LEU A 11 18.02 -6.79 11.11
C LEU A 11 16.83 -7.65 11.55
N ALA A 12 17.09 -8.82 12.12
CA ALA A 12 16.04 -9.67 12.68
C ALA A 12 15.30 -8.96 13.83
N LYS A 13 16.01 -8.20 14.67
CA LYS A 13 15.38 -7.38 15.72
C LYS A 13 14.47 -6.30 15.12
N PHE A 14 14.91 -5.63 14.06
CA PHE A 14 14.11 -4.62 13.37
C PHE A 14 12.82 -5.24 12.82
N GLU A 15 12.91 -6.37 12.12
CA GLU A 15 11.75 -7.11 11.59
C GLU A 15 10.79 -7.53 12.71
N ASN A 16 11.31 -8.06 13.82
CA ASN A 16 10.49 -8.45 14.97
C ASN A 16 9.73 -7.26 15.59
N LEU A 17 10.37 -6.08 15.68
CA LEU A 17 9.70 -4.87 16.15
C LEU A 17 8.59 -4.45 15.17
N GLN A 18 8.78 -4.57 13.86
CA GLN A 18 7.74 -4.28 12.86
C GLN A 18 6.55 -5.24 12.95
N ILE A 19 6.81 -6.53 13.16
CA ILE A 19 5.74 -7.53 13.38
C ILE A 19 4.93 -7.13 14.62
N GLN A 20 5.58 -6.80 15.74
CA GLN A 20 4.89 -6.38 16.96
C GLN A 20 4.05 -5.09 16.76
N LEU A 21 4.49 -4.17 15.91
CA LEU A 21 3.72 -2.96 15.58
C LEU A 21 2.44 -3.29 14.79
N SER A 22 2.47 -4.33 13.97
CA SER A 22 1.30 -4.81 13.24
C SER A 22 0.22 -5.30 14.21
N ASP A 23 0.63 -5.93 15.31
CA ASP A 23 -0.26 -6.43 16.37
C ASP A 23 -0.72 -5.33 17.34
N ILE A 24 0.17 -4.39 17.68
CA ILE A 24 -0.06 -3.36 18.72
C ILE A 24 0.27 -1.97 18.16
N LYS A 25 -0.59 -1.49 17.24
CA LYS A 25 -0.40 -0.24 16.45
C LYS A 25 -0.05 1.04 17.23
N ARG A 26 -0.25 1.09 18.55
CA ARG A 26 -0.07 2.31 19.37
C ARG A 26 0.97 2.20 20.49
N ALA A 27 1.82 1.17 20.51
CA ALA A 27 2.86 1.05 21.51
C ALA A 27 4.04 2.02 21.23
N THR A 28 3.97 3.24 21.77
CA THR A 28 5.00 4.29 21.59
C THR A 28 6.43 3.83 21.91
N SER A 29 6.59 2.90 22.85
CA SER A 29 7.90 2.32 23.19
C SER A 29 8.52 1.55 22.03
N ILE A 30 7.74 0.73 21.33
CA ILE A 30 8.19 -0.10 20.20
C ILE A 30 8.63 0.80 19.04
N HIS A 31 7.82 1.82 18.73
CA HIS A 31 8.14 2.82 17.70
C HIS A 31 9.45 3.56 17.99
N THR A 32 9.65 3.97 19.25
CA THR A 32 10.87 4.65 19.67
C THR A 32 12.09 3.74 19.53
N GLU A 33 11.96 2.47 19.91
CA GLU A 33 13.03 1.48 19.77
C GLU A 33 13.36 1.19 18.30
N LEU A 34 12.34 1.06 17.44
CA LEU A 34 12.51 0.84 16.00
C LEU A 34 13.28 1.98 15.34
N ILE A 35 12.92 3.24 15.66
CA ILE A 35 13.64 4.42 15.15
C ILE A 35 15.07 4.45 15.68
N ALA A 36 15.29 4.22 16.97
CA ALA A 36 16.64 4.25 17.57
C ALA A 36 17.56 3.18 16.95
N LEU A 37 17.02 2.00 16.68
CA LEU A 37 17.74 0.93 15.99
C LEU A 37 18.10 1.33 14.56
N ALA A 38 17.16 1.86 13.79
CA ALA A 38 17.42 2.33 12.43
C ALA A 38 18.42 3.50 12.38
N GLU A 39 18.35 4.45 13.30
CA GLU A 39 19.34 5.53 13.42
C GLU A 39 20.74 4.99 13.72
N SER A 40 20.84 3.93 14.54
CA SER A 40 22.11 3.24 14.79
C SER A 40 22.67 2.59 13.51
N LEU A 41 21.80 1.98 12.69
CA LEU A 41 22.20 1.38 11.40
C LEU A 41 22.70 2.46 10.44
N VAL A 42 22.00 3.59 10.31
CA VAL A 42 22.43 4.71 9.46
C VAL A 42 23.76 5.30 9.94
N ARG A 43 24.00 5.41 11.25
CA ARG A 43 25.30 5.90 11.77
C ARG A 43 26.47 4.98 11.40
N ARG A 44 26.26 3.67 11.41
CA ARG A 44 27.29 2.67 11.10
C ARG A 44 27.47 2.48 9.60
N PHE A 45 26.39 2.60 8.84
CA PHE A 45 26.33 2.35 7.41
C PHE A 45 25.74 3.55 6.65
N PRO A 46 26.37 4.74 6.70
CA PRO A 46 25.78 5.97 6.17
C PRO A 46 25.62 6.00 4.64
N HIS A 47 26.28 5.08 3.94
CA HIS A 47 26.27 4.94 2.49
C HIS A 47 25.51 3.70 2.00
N GLU A 48 24.81 2.98 2.88
CA GLU A 48 23.96 1.85 2.50
C GLU A 48 22.53 2.31 2.32
N ALA A 49 21.94 2.04 1.15
CA ALA A 49 20.56 2.43 0.85
C ALA A 49 19.56 1.74 1.80
N ASP A 50 19.76 0.46 2.08
CA ASP A 50 18.99 -0.33 3.04
C ASP A 50 18.91 0.34 4.43
N ALA A 51 20.01 0.89 4.93
CA ALA A 51 20.03 1.56 6.25
C ALA A 51 19.08 2.76 6.29
N HIS A 52 19.11 3.58 5.24
CA HIS A 52 18.23 4.76 5.10
C HIS A 52 16.78 4.37 4.83
N HIS A 53 16.57 3.28 4.09
CA HIS A 53 15.25 2.71 3.86
C HIS A 53 14.60 2.24 5.17
N LEU A 54 15.33 1.50 6.02
CA LEU A 54 14.83 1.05 7.33
C LEU A 54 14.47 2.24 8.23
N LEU A 55 15.28 3.31 8.23
CA LEU A 55 14.95 4.54 8.95
C LEU A 55 13.69 5.22 8.39
N GLY A 56 13.55 5.23 7.07
CA GLY A 56 12.34 5.70 6.39
C GLY A 56 11.08 4.97 6.85
N ILE A 57 11.10 3.63 6.85
CA ILE A 57 9.97 2.82 7.33
C ILE A 57 9.72 3.06 8.81
N ALA A 58 10.76 3.13 9.65
CA ALA A 58 10.56 3.38 11.08
C ALA A 58 9.81 4.70 11.35
N TRP A 59 10.09 5.74 10.57
CA TRP A 59 9.33 6.99 10.61
C TRP A 59 7.96 6.89 9.96
N TYR A 60 7.80 6.08 8.91
CA TYR A 60 6.48 5.80 8.34
C TYR A 60 5.58 5.10 9.35
N GLU A 61 6.05 4.11 10.09
CA GLU A 61 5.23 3.40 11.08
C GLU A 61 4.92 4.26 12.32
N TYR A 62 5.71 5.30 12.59
CA TYR A 62 5.56 6.13 13.80
C TYR A 62 4.12 6.69 13.92
N PRO A 63 3.47 6.54 15.09
CA PRO A 63 2.09 6.93 15.27
C PRO A 63 2.00 8.45 15.36
N CYS A 64 0.87 9.01 14.95
CA CYS A 64 0.64 10.45 14.78
C CYS A 64 1.28 11.02 13.50
N ALA A 65 0.43 11.19 12.48
CA ALA A 65 0.76 11.98 11.32
C ALA A 65 1.14 13.41 11.74
N SER A 66 2.35 13.82 11.39
CA SER A 66 2.86 15.18 11.59
C SER A 66 3.77 15.55 10.43
N SER A 67 3.97 16.85 10.21
CA SER A 67 4.92 17.35 9.22
C SER A 67 6.34 16.88 9.53
N TYR A 68 6.70 16.78 10.81
CA TYR A 68 8.00 16.28 11.25
C TYR A 68 8.20 14.80 10.90
N ARG A 69 7.24 13.93 11.25
CA ARG A 69 7.24 12.50 10.87
C ARG A 69 7.41 12.34 9.37
N SER A 70 6.56 13.04 8.62
CA SER A 70 6.52 12.97 7.16
C SER A 70 7.84 13.41 6.53
N TRP A 71 8.44 14.49 7.06
CA TRP A 71 9.75 14.97 6.63
C TRP A 71 10.86 13.95 6.93
N ARG A 72 10.92 13.38 8.14
CA ARG A 72 11.93 12.37 8.50
C ARG A 72 11.82 11.12 7.63
N CYS A 73 10.59 10.64 7.40
CA CYS A 73 10.30 9.51 6.51
C CYS A 73 10.78 9.81 5.08
N LYS A 74 10.26 10.89 4.47
CA LYS A 74 10.63 11.30 3.09
C LYS A 74 12.13 11.49 2.93
N SER A 75 12.77 12.21 3.86
CA SER A 75 14.21 12.51 3.80
C SER A 75 15.05 11.23 3.80
N SER A 76 14.71 10.27 4.66
CA SER A 76 15.44 9.00 4.76
C SER A 76 15.22 8.14 3.51
N LEU A 77 13.98 7.99 3.05
CA LEU A 77 13.68 7.22 1.84
C LEU A 77 14.30 7.84 0.58
N MET A 78 14.25 9.16 0.43
CA MET A 78 14.93 9.87 -0.65
C MET A 78 16.44 9.66 -0.61
N LYS A 79 17.03 9.54 0.59
CA LYS A 79 18.45 9.22 0.72
C LYS A 79 18.78 7.80 0.26
N ALA A 80 17.92 6.83 0.56
CA ALA A 80 18.04 5.47 0.03
C ALA A 80 18.01 5.47 -1.52
N VAL A 81 17.01 6.14 -2.12
CA VAL A 81 16.91 6.27 -3.59
C VAL A 81 18.06 7.08 -4.19
N GLN A 82 18.64 8.05 -3.48
CA GLN A 82 19.83 8.76 -3.95
C GLN A 82 21.06 7.85 -4.02
N ILE A 83 21.21 6.91 -3.07
CA ILE A 83 22.31 5.95 -3.02
C ILE A 83 22.08 4.84 -4.06
N GLU A 84 20.85 4.32 -4.13
CA GLU A 84 20.43 3.28 -5.06
C GLU A 84 19.12 3.71 -5.74
N PRO A 85 19.17 4.29 -6.95
CA PRO A 85 18.00 4.81 -7.66
C PRO A 85 16.89 3.78 -7.93
N ASP A 86 17.24 2.50 -7.93
CA ASP A 86 16.35 1.38 -8.20
C ASP A 86 15.92 0.64 -6.92
N HIS A 87 16.05 1.27 -5.75
CA HIS A 87 15.70 0.66 -4.47
C HIS A 87 14.18 0.53 -4.30
N GLN A 88 13.64 -0.59 -4.78
CA GLN A 88 12.21 -0.86 -4.94
C GLN A 88 11.38 -0.67 -3.66
N TYR A 89 11.90 -1.09 -2.50
CA TYR A 89 11.19 -0.87 -1.23
C TYR A 89 11.10 0.62 -0.85
N ALA A 90 12.15 1.41 -1.11
CA ALA A 90 12.17 2.83 -0.76
C ALA A 90 11.24 3.63 -1.69
N LEU A 91 11.23 3.29 -2.98
CA LEU A 91 10.29 3.83 -3.96
C LEU A 91 8.85 3.53 -3.57
N GLN A 92 8.55 2.31 -3.11
CA GLN A 92 7.20 1.95 -2.67
C GLN A 92 6.74 2.78 -1.46
N TYR A 93 7.58 2.91 -0.43
CA TYR A 93 7.21 3.72 0.74
C TYR A 93 7.14 5.22 0.44
N LEU A 94 7.91 5.73 -0.53
CA LEU A 94 7.74 7.10 -1.04
C LEU A 94 6.39 7.29 -1.74
N ALA A 95 5.97 6.31 -2.54
CA ALA A 95 4.65 6.30 -3.16
C ALA A 95 3.53 6.29 -2.10
N TYR A 96 3.63 5.41 -1.10
CA TYR A 96 2.65 5.34 0.00
C TYR A 96 2.59 6.64 0.80
N LEU A 97 3.73 7.22 1.17
CA LEU A 97 3.75 8.50 1.87
C LEU A 97 3.11 9.63 1.04
N ALA A 98 3.34 9.66 -0.28
CA ALA A 98 2.71 10.64 -1.15
C ALA A 98 1.20 10.40 -1.28
N PHE A 99 0.78 9.14 -1.39
CA PHE A 99 -0.63 8.71 -1.45
C PHE A 99 -1.39 9.11 -0.18
N ASP A 100 -0.85 8.79 1.00
CA ASP A 100 -1.42 9.13 2.31
C ASP A 100 -1.56 10.65 2.52
N GLN A 101 -0.76 11.44 1.80
CA GLN A 101 -0.78 12.90 1.83
C GLN A 101 -1.60 13.50 0.67
N GLU A 102 -2.37 12.65 -0.02
CA GLU A 102 -3.21 12.98 -1.18
C GLU A 102 -2.45 13.67 -2.32
N ARG A 103 -1.12 13.46 -2.40
CA ARG A 103 -0.28 13.94 -3.49
C ARG A 103 -0.19 12.89 -4.59
N TYR A 104 -1.33 12.62 -5.22
CA TYR A 104 -1.51 11.52 -6.18
C TYR A 104 -0.57 11.59 -7.38
N ASP A 105 -0.28 12.79 -7.92
CA ASP A 105 0.68 12.96 -9.01
C ASP A 105 2.11 12.54 -8.61
N GLU A 106 2.51 12.82 -7.36
CA GLU A 106 3.81 12.43 -6.84
C GLU A 106 3.85 10.92 -6.56
N ALA A 107 2.77 10.36 -6.02
CA ALA A 107 2.64 8.91 -5.79
C ALA A 107 2.81 8.13 -7.11
N LEU A 108 2.13 8.54 -8.19
CA LEU A 108 2.25 7.90 -9.51
C LEU A 108 3.67 7.96 -10.06
N LYS A 109 4.40 9.07 -9.87
CA LYS A 109 5.79 9.18 -10.33
C LYS A 109 6.72 8.19 -9.64
N PHE A 110 6.49 7.90 -8.36
CA PHE A 110 7.25 6.86 -7.66
C PHE A 110 6.80 5.46 -8.08
N GLN A 111 5.50 5.23 -8.26
CA GLN A 111 4.96 3.94 -8.71
C GLN A 111 5.45 3.54 -10.11
N GLN A 112 5.62 4.51 -11.01
CA GLN A 112 6.17 4.28 -12.36
C GLN A 112 7.61 3.75 -12.36
N GLN A 113 8.35 3.90 -11.26
CA GLN A 113 9.70 3.38 -11.09
C GLN A 113 9.70 1.97 -10.47
N LEU A 114 8.55 1.46 -10.04
CA LEU A 114 8.42 0.12 -9.48
C LEU A 114 8.43 -0.92 -10.59
N LYS A 115 9.18 -1.99 -10.39
CA LYS A 115 9.21 -3.15 -11.26
C LYS A 115 8.11 -4.11 -10.83
N HIS A 116 7.23 -4.44 -11.75
CA HIS A 116 6.08 -5.32 -11.49
C HIS A 116 6.49 -6.65 -10.85
N ASP A 117 7.48 -7.33 -11.41
CA ASP A 117 7.88 -8.68 -10.98
C ASP A 117 8.71 -8.68 -9.68
N TYR A 118 9.27 -7.55 -9.27
CA TYR A 118 10.25 -7.50 -8.16
C TYR A 118 9.71 -8.08 -6.85
N PHE A 119 8.47 -7.74 -6.49
CA PHE A 119 7.84 -8.23 -5.27
C PHE A 119 7.23 -9.62 -5.47
N ILE A 120 6.77 -9.95 -6.67
CA ILE A 120 6.21 -11.27 -7.01
C ILE A 120 7.29 -12.35 -6.85
N GLU A 121 8.48 -12.11 -7.39
CA GLU A 121 9.66 -13.00 -7.28
C GLU A 121 10.17 -13.19 -5.84
N ARG A 122 9.66 -12.41 -4.88
CA ARG A 122 10.05 -12.42 -3.46
C ARG A 122 8.92 -12.87 -2.54
N ASP A 123 7.90 -13.53 -3.09
CA ASP A 123 6.71 -13.99 -2.35
C ASP A 123 5.99 -12.84 -1.63
N GLN A 124 6.01 -11.64 -2.24
CA GLN A 124 5.36 -10.43 -1.76
C GLN A 124 4.37 -9.89 -2.80
N GLU A 125 3.68 -10.78 -3.52
CA GLU A 125 2.70 -10.41 -4.56
C GLU A 125 1.65 -9.40 -4.06
N TRP A 126 1.26 -9.51 -2.79
CA TRP A 126 0.36 -8.56 -2.12
C TRP A 126 0.83 -7.09 -2.20
N ARG A 127 2.15 -6.83 -2.18
CA ARG A 127 2.72 -5.49 -2.36
C ARG A 127 2.49 -4.99 -3.78
N ALA A 128 2.65 -5.87 -4.76
CA ALA A 128 2.46 -5.54 -6.16
C ALA A 128 0.98 -5.25 -6.45
N LEU A 129 0.06 -6.03 -5.89
CA LEU A 129 -1.38 -5.77 -5.93
C LEU A 129 -1.73 -4.43 -5.28
N LYS A 130 -1.18 -4.13 -4.09
CA LYS A 130 -1.42 -2.83 -3.42
C LYS A 130 -0.91 -1.64 -4.23
N ASN A 131 0.22 -1.80 -4.92
CA ASN A 131 0.75 -0.76 -5.82
C ASN A 131 -0.17 -0.54 -7.03
N ALA A 132 -0.72 -1.60 -7.62
CA ALA A 132 -1.66 -1.49 -8.73
C ALA A 132 -2.98 -0.84 -8.29
N GLU A 133 -3.51 -1.25 -7.14
CA GLU A 133 -4.71 -0.67 -6.54
C GLU A 133 -4.54 0.84 -6.33
N THR A 134 -3.50 1.25 -5.59
CA THR A 134 -3.23 2.66 -5.28
C THR A 134 -2.95 3.49 -6.54
N SER A 135 -2.34 2.90 -7.57
CA SER A 135 -2.14 3.56 -8.87
C SER A 135 -3.47 3.86 -9.58
N LEU A 136 -4.41 2.90 -9.58
CA LEU A 136 -5.76 3.11 -10.13
C LEU A 136 -6.47 4.26 -9.40
N VAL A 137 -6.41 4.24 -8.06
CA VAL A 137 -7.01 5.29 -7.23
C VAL A 137 -6.38 6.65 -7.53
N CYS A 138 -5.05 6.74 -7.63
CA CYS A 138 -4.39 8.00 -7.99
C CYS A 138 -4.90 8.55 -9.33
N LYS A 139 -5.01 7.69 -10.36
CA LYS A 139 -5.45 8.11 -11.70
C LYS A 139 -6.87 8.69 -11.67
N VAL A 140 -7.79 8.03 -10.97
CA VAL A 140 -9.17 8.53 -10.82
C VAL A 140 -9.22 9.80 -9.96
N ARG A 141 -8.36 9.92 -8.94
CA ARG A 141 -8.32 11.12 -8.07
C ARG A 141 -7.73 12.35 -8.77
N ILE A 142 -6.84 12.16 -9.75
CA ILE A 142 -6.29 13.24 -10.58
C ILE A 142 -7.28 13.63 -11.67
N CYS A 143 -7.86 12.63 -12.34
CA CYS A 143 -8.84 12.82 -13.41
C CYS A 143 -10.12 12.05 -13.06
N SER A 144 -11.09 12.75 -12.47
CA SER A 144 -12.32 12.13 -11.96
C SER A 144 -13.25 11.61 -13.06
N ASP A 145 -13.04 12.00 -14.31
CA ASP A 145 -14.02 11.80 -15.37
C ASP A 145 -14.04 10.37 -15.88
N GLU A 146 -12.91 9.65 -15.84
CA GLU A 146 -12.78 8.31 -16.41
C GLU A 146 -12.02 7.33 -15.49
N LEU A 147 -12.49 6.09 -15.46
CA LEU A 147 -11.76 4.96 -14.89
C LEU A 147 -10.85 4.37 -15.99
N PRO A 148 -9.55 4.12 -15.74
CA PRO A 148 -8.68 3.49 -16.74
C PRO A 148 -9.07 2.01 -16.95
N GLU A 149 -10.00 1.78 -17.87
CA GLU A 149 -10.72 0.52 -18.07
C GLU A 149 -9.83 -0.72 -18.22
N GLN A 150 -8.81 -0.62 -19.08
CA GLN A 150 -7.90 -1.73 -19.33
C GLN A 150 -7.12 -2.13 -18.09
N GLU A 151 -6.64 -1.13 -17.35
CA GLU A 151 -5.84 -1.32 -16.14
C GLU A 151 -6.71 -1.84 -14.99
N PHE A 152 -7.93 -1.31 -14.86
CA PHE A 152 -8.90 -1.77 -13.86
C PHE A 152 -9.28 -3.24 -14.12
N SER A 153 -9.60 -3.59 -15.36
CA SER A 153 -9.92 -4.98 -15.72
C SER A 153 -8.74 -5.93 -15.48
N ALA A 154 -7.52 -5.50 -15.79
CA ALA A 154 -6.31 -6.28 -15.54
C ALA A 154 -6.09 -6.49 -14.02
N PHE A 155 -6.26 -5.43 -13.22
CA PHE A 155 -6.20 -5.50 -11.76
C PHE A 155 -7.24 -6.47 -11.20
N CYS A 156 -8.52 -6.37 -11.60
CA CYS A 156 -9.57 -7.27 -11.10
C CYS A 156 -9.26 -8.74 -11.41
N THR A 157 -8.79 -9.02 -12.63
CA THR A 157 -8.41 -10.39 -13.03
C THR A 157 -7.25 -10.90 -12.16
N TRP A 158 -6.21 -10.10 -12.03
CA TRP A 158 -5.03 -10.46 -11.24
C TRP A 158 -5.38 -10.67 -9.76
N TYR A 159 -6.20 -9.79 -9.18
CA TYR A 159 -6.64 -9.88 -7.79
C TYR A 159 -7.42 -11.19 -7.54
N LEU A 160 -8.39 -11.52 -8.40
CA LEU A 160 -9.20 -12.74 -8.26
C LEU A 160 -8.35 -14.01 -8.43
N ASP A 161 -7.34 -13.97 -9.30
CA ASP A 161 -6.42 -15.09 -9.48
C ASP A 161 -5.49 -15.27 -8.27
N ALA A 162 -4.98 -14.17 -7.71
CA ALA A 162 -4.16 -14.19 -6.49
C ALA A 162 -4.96 -14.68 -5.28
N GLU A 163 -6.19 -14.18 -5.10
CA GLU A 163 -7.12 -14.62 -4.05
C GLU A 163 -7.38 -16.13 -4.11
N LYS A 164 -7.64 -16.68 -5.31
CA LYS A 164 -7.82 -18.13 -5.50
C LYS A 164 -6.58 -18.94 -5.14
N ARG A 165 -5.38 -18.44 -5.51
CA ARG A 165 -4.11 -19.12 -5.17
C ARG A 165 -3.88 -19.14 -3.67
N GLU A 166 -4.04 -18.02 -2.98
CA GLU A 166 -3.78 -17.93 -1.54
C GLU A 166 -4.84 -18.66 -0.70
N ASN A 167 -6.13 -18.55 -1.04
CA ASN A 167 -7.21 -19.29 -0.34
C ASN A 167 -7.06 -20.81 -0.48
N SER A 168 -6.34 -21.29 -1.50
CA SER A 168 -6.00 -22.72 -1.62
C SER A 168 -4.92 -23.18 -0.63
N ILE A 169 -4.14 -22.24 -0.09
CA ILE A 169 -3.01 -22.47 0.81
C ILE A 169 -3.41 -22.21 2.27
N ASP A 170 -4.07 -21.09 2.56
CA ASP A 170 -4.60 -20.74 3.88
C ASP A 170 -6.00 -20.11 3.75
N PRO A 171 -7.08 -20.83 4.11
CA PRO A 171 -8.44 -20.30 4.10
C PRO A 171 -8.67 -19.12 5.06
N ASN A 172 -7.76 -18.89 6.01
CA ASN A 172 -7.77 -17.75 6.92
C ASN A 172 -6.66 -16.74 6.57
N GLY A 173 -6.06 -16.84 5.38
CA GLY A 173 -4.96 -16.00 4.94
C GLY A 173 -5.29 -14.50 5.04
N SER A 174 -4.32 -13.71 5.50
CA SER A 174 -4.42 -12.25 5.61
C SER A 174 -4.26 -11.60 4.23
N TYR A 175 -5.17 -11.90 3.31
CA TYR A 175 -5.12 -11.31 1.98
C TYR A 175 -5.34 -9.79 2.04
N VAL A 176 -4.67 -9.05 1.16
CA VAL A 176 -4.78 -7.60 1.10
C VAL A 176 -6.09 -7.22 0.45
N TRP A 177 -7.08 -6.91 1.27
CA TRP A 177 -8.34 -6.36 0.82
C TRP A 177 -8.15 -5.06 0.02
N PRO A 178 -8.96 -4.79 -1.02
CA PRO A 178 -8.83 -3.61 -1.85
C PRO A 178 -9.51 -2.43 -1.16
N GLN A 179 -8.95 -2.06 -0.01
CA GLN A 179 -9.45 -1.00 0.83
C GLN A 179 -9.50 0.33 0.09
N GLU A 180 -8.50 0.67 -0.73
CA GLU A 180 -8.47 1.97 -1.42
C GLU A 180 -9.53 2.07 -2.50
N LEU A 181 -9.84 0.98 -3.20
CA LEU A 181 -10.96 0.97 -4.15
C LEU A 181 -12.30 1.12 -3.44
N ARG A 182 -12.47 0.52 -2.26
CA ARG A 182 -13.62 0.74 -1.39
C ARG A 182 -13.71 2.21 -0.96
N GLU A 183 -12.61 2.81 -0.52
CA GLU A 183 -12.58 4.23 -0.14
C GLU A 183 -12.88 5.15 -1.33
N LEU A 184 -12.37 4.80 -2.51
CA LEU A 184 -12.63 5.53 -3.76
C LEU A 184 -14.12 5.50 -4.12
N ALA A 185 -14.79 4.36 -4.00
CA ALA A 185 -16.23 4.25 -4.27
C ALA A 185 -17.04 5.20 -3.37
N GLU A 186 -16.72 5.23 -2.08
CA GLU A 186 -17.36 6.15 -1.13
C GLU A 186 -17.08 7.61 -1.48
N TRP A 187 -15.81 7.94 -1.73
CA TRP A 187 -15.43 9.29 -2.08
C TRP A 187 -16.12 9.78 -3.35
N LEU A 188 -16.20 8.94 -4.40
CA LEU A 188 -16.90 9.28 -5.65
C LEU A 188 -18.35 9.65 -5.37
N PHE A 189 -19.05 8.81 -4.60
CA PHE A 189 -20.45 9.03 -4.23
C PHE A 189 -20.64 10.30 -3.38
N GLU A 190 -19.80 10.48 -2.36
CA GLU A 190 -19.81 11.67 -1.49
C GLU A 190 -19.51 12.97 -2.25
N ASN A 191 -18.80 12.88 -3.38
CA ASN A 191 -18.49 14.01 -4.26
C ASN A 191 -19.46 14.14 -5.45
N GLY A 192 -20.66 13.56 -5.35
CA GLY A 192 -21.76 13.79 -6.29
C GLY A 192 -21.80 12.84 -7.49
N THR A 193 -20.95 11.81 -7.52
CA THR A 193 -21.10 10.72 -8.50
C THR A 193 -22.36 9.93 -8.17
N VAL A 194 -23.33 9.90 -9.09
CA VAL A 194 -24.58 9.16 -8.90
C VAL A 194 -24.35 7.65 -9.00
N ILE A 195 -25.17 6.84 -8.32
CA ILE A 195 -25.05 5.36 -8.32
C ILE A 195 -25.16 4.74 -9.71
N SER A 196 -25.85 5.39 -10.65
CA SER A 196 -25.96 4.95 -12.04
C SER A 196 -24.70 5.21 -12.88
N ASP A 197 -23.72 5.93 -12.34
CA ASP A 197 -22.48 6.23 -13.03
C ASP A 197 -21.65 4.96 -13.29
N ALA A 198 -21.12 4.85 -14.52
CA ALA A 198 -20.48 3.65 -15.00
C ALA A 198 -19.19 3.27 -14.24
N LYS A 199 -18.36 4.25 -13.83
CA LYS A 199 -17.11 3.96 -13.08
C LYS A 199 -17.45 3.48 -11.67
N LEU A 200 -18.40 4.13 -11.00
CA LEU A 200 -18.83 3.75 -9.66
C LEU A 200 -19.43 2.34 -9.68
N GLN A 201 -20.31 2.04 -10.65
CA GLN A 201 -20.88 0.70 -10.79
C GLN A 201 -19.83 -0.39 -11.02
N LYS A 202 -18.77 -0.12 -11.77
CA LYS A 202 -17.68 -1.09 -11.99
C LYS A 202 -16.94 -1.41 -10.71
N ILE A 203 -16.61 -0.38 -9.92
CA ILE A 203 -15.97 -0.56 -8.62
C ILE A 203 -16.90 -1.36 -7.69
N LEU A 204 -18.17 -0.97 -7.57
CA LEU A 204 -19.13 -1.67 -6.71
C LEU A 204 -19.34 -3.13 -7.11
N LYS A 205 -19.43 -3.43 -8.42
CA LYS A 205 -19.52 -4.81 -8.93
C LYS A 205 -18.30 -5.64 -8.54
N PHE A 206 -17.10 -5.07 -8.64
CA PHE A 206 -15.89 -5.76 -8.20
C PHE A 206 -15.92 -6.02 -6.68
N LEU A 207 -16.28 -5.02 -5.87
CA LEU A 207 -16.42 -5.17 -4.41
C LEU A 207 -17.51 -6.20 -4.02
N HIS A 208 -18.59 -6.30 -4.81
CA HIS A 208 -19.61 -7.34 -4.66
C HIS A 208 -19.01 -8.72 -4.89
N GLN A 209 -18.30 -8.90 -6.01
CA GLN A 209 -17.73 -10.17 -6.44
C GLN A 209 -16.79 -10.78 -5.40
N ILE A 210 -16.01 -9.95 -4.70
CA ILE A 210 -15.09 -10.41 -3.64
C ILE A 210 -15.70 -10.34 -2.23
N SER A 211 -17.03 -10.15 -2.13
CA SER A 211 -17.76 -10.04 -0.86
C SER A 211 -17.26 -8.94 0.10
N TYR A 212 -16.59 -7.91 -0.42
CA TYR A 212 -16.00 -6.82 0.38
C TYR A 212 -16.91 -5.59 0.52
N HIS A 213 -18.05 -5.58 -0.19
CA HIS A 213 -19.06 -4.52 -0.15
C HIS A 213 -19.67 -4.30 1.25
N ASN A 214 -19.69 -5.31 2.11
CA ASN A 214 -20.18 -5.22 3.49
C ASN A 214 -19.38 -4.20 4.35
N THR A 215 -18.15 -3.86 3.92
CA THR A 215 -17.29 -2.85 4.57
C THR A 215 -17.58 -1.41 4.15
N LEU A 216 -18.46 -1.19 3.16
CA LEU A 216 -18.93 0.15 2.77
C LEU A 216 -19.66 0.80 3.95
N ARG A 217 -19.17 1.95 4.42
CA ARG A 217 -19.74 2.79 5.48
C ARG A 217 -21.03 3.47 5.01
N ASN A 218 -21.11 3.85 3.74
CA ASN A 218 -22.32 4.43 3.17
C ASN A 218 -23.39 3.35 2.98
N MET A 219 -24.52 3.51 3.68
CA MET A 219 -25.61 2.52 3.67
C MET A 219 -26.28 2.39 2.30
N GLU A 220 -26.39 3.47 1.53
CA GLU A 220 -27.01 3.45 0.21
C GLU A 220 -26.16 2.66 -0.78
N LEU A 221 -24.85 2.92 -0.81
CA LEU A 221 -23.91 2.13 -1.61
C LEU A 221 -23.92 0.66 -1.21
N ARG A 222 -23.92 0.37 0.10
CA ARG A 222 -23.95 -1.00 0.62
C ARG A 222 -25.20 -1.75 0.14
N SER A 223 -26.39 -1.18 0.37
CA SER A 223 -27.66 -1.81 -0.01
C SER A 223 -27.80 -1.96 -1.52
N TYR A 224 -27.34 -0.99 -2.30
CA TYR A 224 -27.31 -1.11 -3.76
C TYR A 224 -26.40 -2.26 -4.20
N THR A 225 -25.20 -2.35 -3.61
CA THR A 225 -24.21 -3.35 -3.99
C THR A 225 -24.65 -4.76 -3.62
N GLU A 226 -25.26 -4.94 -2.43
CA GLU A 226 -25.84 -6.21 -1.98
C GLU A 226 -26.97 -6.71 -2.88
N ALA A 227 -27.70 -5.81 -3.54
CA ALA A 227 -28.77 -6.15 -4.47
C ALA A 227 -28.28 -6.50 -5.90
N LEU A 228 -26.98 -6.40 -6.18
CA LEU A 228 -26.43 -6.79 -7.48
C LEU A 228 -26.56 -8.32 -7.66
N PRO A 229 -26.89 -8.79 -8.88
CA PRO A 229 -26.93 -10.22 -9.14
C PRO A 229 -25.53 -10.81 -8.98
N ASP A 230 -25.45 -12.00 -8.37
CA ASP A 230 -24.21 -12.76 -8.32
C ASP A 230 -23.77 -13.09 -9.75
N LEU A 231 -22.52 -12.73 -10.08
CA LEU A 231 -21.93 -12.99 -11.39
C LEU A 231 -21.54 -14.48 -11.59
N HIS A 232 -21.96 -15.34 -10.67
CA HIS A 232 -21.73 -16.77 -10.68
C HIS A 232 -23.08 -17.52 -10.68
N GLY A 233 -23.75 -17.45 -11.84
CA GLY A 233 -24.78 -18.40 -12.27
C GLY A 233 -24.32 -19.11 -13.54
#